data_AF-A0AAV0Z321-F1
#
_entry.id   AF-A0AAV0Z321-F1
#
_cell.length_a   1.000
_cell.length_b   1.000
_cell.length_c   1.000
_cell.angle_alpha   90.00
_cell.angle_beta   90.00
_cell.angle_gamma   90.00
#
_symmetry.space_group_name_H-M   'P 1'
#
loop_
_entity.id
_entity.type
_entity.pdbx_description
1 polymer ?
#
loop_
_entity_poly.entity_id
_entity_poly.type
_entity_poly.pdbx_seq_one_letter_code
_entity_poly.pdbx_strand_id
1 'polypeptide(L)'
;MLGVGNEGMSTLTGLNQIQFEGIVINQILQSPGIYYRSELDNNGISVYTGTIISDWGGRLELEIDRKAMIWSRVSRKQKISILVLSSAMGSNLSEILENVCYP
;
A
#
# COMPACT_ATOMS: atom_id res chain seq x y z
N MET A 1 35.51 20.91 -12.05
CA MET A 1 36.07 19.61 -11.60
C MET A 1 35.07 19.00 -10.63
N LEU A 2 34.85 17.70 -10.76
CA LEU A 2 33.65 16.95 -10.38
C LEU A 2 33.20 17.16 -8.92
N GLY A 3 31.89 17.36 -8.75
CA GLY A 3 31.24 17.42 -7.44
C GLY A 3 31.33 16.06 -6.75
N VAL A 4 32.03 16.04 -5.62
CA VAL A 4 32.07 14.92 -4.68
C VAL A 4 30.90 15.11 -3.71
N GLY A 5 29.75 14.50 -4.02
CA GLY A 5 28.62 14.39 -3.11
C GLY A 5 28.69 13.04 -2.39
N ASN A 6 29.42 12.99 -1.28
CA ASN A 6 29.53 11.79 -0.46
C ASN A 6 28.30 11.68 0.48
N GLU A 7 27.57 10.58 0.29
CA GLU A 7 27.07 9.67 1.33
C GLU A 7 26.21 10.20 2.49
N GLY A 8 24.96 9.73 2.49
CA GLY A 8 24.05 9.74 3.64
C GLY A 8 22.98 8.64 3.51
N MET A 9 23.39 7.39 3.27
CA MET A 9 22.53 6.23 3.46
C MET A 9 22.29 6.05 4.96
N SER A 10 21.10 6.40 5.45
CA SER A 10 20.64 6.00 6.78
C SER A 10 19.64 4.85 6.63
N THR A 11 20.07 3.66 7.02
CA THR A 11 19.28 2.42 7.08
C THR A 11 18.54 2.35 8.42
N LEU A 12 17.47 3.12 8.55
CA LEU A 12 16.40 2.83 9.51
C LEU A 12 15.11 2.89 8.71
N THR A 13 14.45 1.75 8.55
CA THR A 13 13.22 1.56 7.76
C THR A 13 12.10 2.51 8.24
N GLY A 14 12.10 3.77 7.78
CA GLY A 14 11.12 4.79 8.16
C GLY A 14 11.66 6.20 8.43
N LEU A 15 12.97 6.44 8.39
CA LEU A 15 13.55 7.78 8.56
C LEU A 15 14.21 8.27 7.27
N ASN A 16 13.81 9.45 6.79
CA ASN A 16 14.49 10.14 5.69
C ASN A 16 15.09 11.45 6.19
N GLN A 17 16.34 11.75 5.81
CA GLN A 17 16.99 13.01 6.13
C GLN A 17 16.98 13.92 4.91
N ILE A 18 16.51 15.16 5.07
CA ILE A 18 16.60 16.20 4.05
C ILE A 18 17.48 17.31 4.60
N GLN A 19 18.53 17.65 3.85
CA GLN A 19 19.42 18.76 4.17
C GLN A 19 19.09 19.96 3.30
N PHE A 20 18.89 21.13 3.93
CA PHE A 20 18.66 22.39 3.25
C PHE A 20 19.41 23.50 3.97
N GLU A 21 20.31 24.23 3.28
CA GLU A 21 21.04 25.39 3.84
C GLU A 21 21.70 25.13 5.22
N GLY A 22 22.25 23.93 5.42
CA GLY A 22 22.91 23.55 6.68
C GLY A 22 21.96 23.07 7.80
N ILE A 23 20.64 23.06 7.56
CA ILE A 23 19.62 22.53 8.45
C ILE A 23 19.34 21.08 8.05
N VAL A 24 19.36 20.16 9.01
CA VAL A 24 18.97 18.76 8.82
C VAL A 24 17.56 18.56 9.34
N ILE A 25 16.66 18.12 8.46
CA ILE A 25 15.28 17.78 8.81
C ILE A 25 15.13 16.26 8.76
N ASN A 26 14.76 15.69 9.91
CA ASN A 26 14.41 14.28 10.00
C ASN A 26 12.91 14.11 9.69
N GLN A 27 12.59 13.47 8.56
CA GLN A 27 11.23 13.08 8.21
C GLN A 27 10.91 11.70 8.75
N ILE A 28 9.72 11.58 9.34
CA ILE A 28 9.13 10.30 9.73
C ILE A 28 8.22 9.85 8.60
N LEU A 29 8.62 8.77 7.91
CA LEU A 29 7.86 8.17 6.83
C LEU A 29 7.26 6.84 7.28
N GLN A 30 6.11 6.48 6.72
CA GLN A 30 5.55 5.16 6.89
C GLN A 30 6.48 4.11 6.26
N SER A 31 6.88 3.13 7.06
CA SER A 31 7.74 2.05 6.59
C SER A 31 7.04 1.22 5.51
N PRO A 32 7.80 0.55 4.64
CA PRO A 32 7.25 -0.47 3.75
C PRO A 32 6.60 -1.60 4.56
N GLY A 33 5.43 -2.08 4.13
CA GLY A 33 4.66 -3.07 4.87
C GLY A 33 3.17 -3.10 4.53
N ILE A 34 2.45 -3.92 5.29
CA ILE A 34 1.00 -4.11 5.19
C ILE A 34 0.33 -3.47 6.41
N TYR A 35 -0.65 -2.60 6.16
CA TYR A 35 -1.35 -1.84 7.17
C TYR A 35 -2.84 -2.08 7.07
N TYR A 36 -3.49 -2.37 8.18
CA TYR A 36 -4.93 -2.56 8.26
C TYR A 36 -5.58 -1.37 8.95
N ARG A 37 -6.72 -0.96 8.42
CA ARG A 37 -7.57 0.07 9.00
C ARG A 37 -9.02 -0.40 8.96
N SER A 38 -9.75 -0.12 10.03
CA SER A 38 -11.20 -0.26 10.07
C SER A 38 -11.79 1.12 10.31
N GLU A 39 -12.70 1.54 9.44
CA GLU A 39 -13.43 2.80 9.55
C GLU A 39 -14.92 2.49 9.70
N LEU A 40 -15.57 3.14 10.66
CA LEU A 40 -17.01 3.00 10.87
C LEU A 40 -17.71 4.06 10.03
N ASP A 41 -18.48 3.61 9.05
CA ASP A 41 -19.20 4.49 8.16
C ASP A 41 -20.43 5.11 8.85
N ASN A 42 -20.97 6.20 8.32
CA ASN A 42 -22.13 6.92 8.90
C ASN A 42 -23.38 6.06 9.09
N ASN A 43 -23.45 4.92 8.39
CA ASN A 43 -24.52 3.93 8.47
C ASN A 43 -24.27 2.83 9.52
N GLY A 44 -23.18 2.90 10.30
CA GLY A 44 -22.81 1.89 11.30
C GLY A 44 -22.14 0.64 10.74
N ILE A 45 -21.77 0.64 9.45
CA ILE A 45 -21.12 -0.50 8.79
C ILE A 45 -19.61 -0.30 8.84
N SER A 46 -18.88 -1.33 9.29
CA SER A 46 -17.42 -1.33 9.30
C SER A 46 -16.87 -1.55 7.89
N VAL A 47 -16.13 -0.58 7.37
CA VAL A 47 -15.33 -0.70 6.15
C VAL A 47 -13.91 -1.08 6.56
N TYR A 48 -13.38 -2.13 5.94
CA TYR A 48 -12.01 -2.57 6.19
C TYR A 48 -11.12 -2.18 5.01
N THR A 49 -9.95 -1.61 5.31
CA THR A 49 -8.98 -1.19 4.31
C THR A 49 -7.60 -1.77 4.63
N GLY A 50 -7.02 -2.51 3.69
CA GLY A 50 -5.64 -2.99 3.72
C GLY A 50 -4.77 -2.15 2.78
N THR A 51 -3.75 -1.47 3.29
CA THR A 51 -2.79 -0.71 2.46
C THR A 51 -1.46 -1.44 2.45
N ILE A 52 -0.97 -1.77 1.26
CA ILE A 52 0.36 -2.32 1.03
C ILE A 52 1.24 -1.21 0.46
N ILE A 53 2.36 -0.94 1.12
CA ILE A 53 3.37 0.02 0.69
C ILE A 53 4.64 -0.77 0.40
N SER A 54 5.10 -0.74 -0.85
CA SER A 54 6.35 -1.38 -1.23
C SER A 54 7.55 -0.45 -1.00
N ASP A 55 8.73 -1.03 -0.80
CA ASP A 55 9.99 -0.29 -0.61
C ASP A 55 10.31 0.63 -1.80
N TRP A 56 9.76 0.34 -2.98
CA TRP A 56 10.01 1.04 -4.23
C TRP A 56 8.92 2.06 -4.59
N GLY A 57 8.04 2.42 -3.64
CA GLY A 57 7.03 3.47 -3.83
C GLY A 57 5.71 3.01 -4.46
N GLY A 58 5.51 1.70 -4.61
CA GLY A 58 4.21 1.14 -4.98
C GLY A 58 3.23 1.20 -3.83
N ARG A 59 1.96 1.51 -4.12
CA ARG A 59 0.88 1.52 -3.14
C ARG A 59 -0.32 0.77 -3.67
N LEU A 60 -0.74 -0.26 -2.96
CA LEU A 60 -1.94 -1.04 -3.26
C LEU A 60 -2.90 -0.91 -2.09
N GLU A 61 -4.12 -0.45 -2.35
CA GLU A 61 -5.18 -0.33 -1.35
C GLU A 61 -6.26 -1.36 -1.67
N LEU A 62 -6.56 -2.24 -0.72
CA LEU A 62 -7.66 -3.17 -0.74
C LEU A 62 -8.76 -2.66 0.18
N GLU A 63 -9.99 -2.60 -0.28
CA GLU A 63 -11.13 -2.11 0.48
C GLU A 63 -12.26 -3.14 0.44
N ILE A 64 -12.83 -3.44 1.60
CA ILE A 64 -14.04 -4.26 1.72
C ILE A 64 -15.21 -3.30 1.91
N ASP A 65 -16.03 -3.18 0.86
CA ASP A 65 -17.21 -2.34 0.85
C ASP A 65 -18.35 -2.97 1.68
N ARG A 66 -19.38 -2.17 1.99
CA ARG A 66 -20.56 -2.53 2.77
C ARG A 66 -21.32 -3.74 2.20
N LYS A 67 -21.18 -4.01 0.90
CA LYS A 67 -21.78 -5.16 0.19
C LYS A 67 -20.90 -6.41 0.23
N ALA A 68 -19.89 -6.45 1.11
CA ALA A 68 -18.87 -7.50 1.16
C ALA A 68 -18.12 -7.71 -0.17
N MET A 69 -18.06 -6.66 -1.00
CA MET A 69 -17.28 -6.67 -2.24
C MET A 69 -15.87 -6.16 -1.96
N ILE A 70 -14.88 -6.85 -2.52
CA ILE A 70 -13.48 -6.49 -2.38
C ILE A 70 -13.05 -5.66 -3.58
N TRP A 71 -12.64 -4.43 -3.31
CA TRP A 71 -12.08 -3.49 -4.27
C TRP A 71 -10.58 -3.38 -4.09
N SER A 72 -9.89 -3.16 -5.19
CA SER A 72 -8.47 -2.89 -5.25
C SER A 72 -8.24 -1.54 -5.90
N ARG A 73 -7.24 -0.80 -5.43
CA ARG A 73 -6.81 0.48 -5.97
C ARG A 73 -5.29 0.51 -6.04
N VAL A 74 -4.77 0.55 -7.26
CA VAL A 74 -3.33 0.64 -7.53
C VAL A 74 -2.94 2.11 -7.67
N SER A 75 -1.96 2.57 -6.89
CA SER A 75 -1.35 3.90 -7.00
C SER A 75 -2.33 5.08 -7.00
N ARG A 76 -3.36 5.03 -6.14
CA ARG A 76 -4.41 6.06 -6.01
C ARG A 76 -5.28 6.29 -7.26
N LYS A 77 -5.35 5.30 -8.16
CA LYS A 77 -6.22 5.34 -9.35
C LYS A 77 -7.68 4.96 -9.02
N GLN A 78 -8.44 4.57 -10.05
CA GLN A 78 -9.81 4.07 -9.91
C GLN A 78 -9.86 2.76 -9.11
N LYS A 79 -10.99 2.52 -8.45
CA LYS A 79 -11.31 1.22 -7.85
C LYS A 79 -11.54 0.19 -8.97
N ILE A 80 -10.82 -0.92 -8.89
CA ILE A 80 -10.98 -2.10 -9.74
C ILE A 80 -11.42 -3.28 -8.86
N SER A 81 -12.16 -4.24 -9.41
CA SER A 81 -12.50 -5.44 -8.66
C SER A 81 -11.25 -6.28 -8.40
N ILE A 82 -11.15 -6.91 -7.23
CA ILE A 82 -10.04 -7.82 -6.91
C ILE A 82 -9.90 -8.93 -7.95
N LEU A 83 -11.00 -9.39 -8.54
CA LEU A 83 -11.01 -10.44 -9.57
C LEU A 83 -10.25 -10.01 -10.82
N VAL A 84 -10.35 -8.73 -11.21
CA VAL A 84 -9.62 -8.18 -12.36
C VAL A 84 -8.13 -8.12 -12.06
N LEU A 85 -7.76 -7.74 -10.83
CA LEU A 85 -6.37 -7.75 -10.40
C LEU A 85 -5.79 -9.18 -10.38
N SER A 86 -6.51 -10.14 -9.79
CA SER A 86 -6.09 -11.55 -9.75
C SER A 86 -5.98 -12.18 -11.14
N SER A 87 -6.91 -11.87 -12.04
CA SER A 87 -6.84 -12.33 -13.43
C SER A 87 -5.63 -11.73 -14.16
N ALA A 88 -5.32 -10.45 -13.93
CA ALA A 88 -4.11 -9.82 -14.48
C ALA A 88 -2.80 -10.41 -13.91
N MET A 89 -2.84 -11.02 -12.72
CA MET A 89 -1.73 -11.76 -12.14
C MET A 89 -1.60 -13.19 -12.68
N GLY A 90 -2.53 -13.64 -13.52
CA GLY A 90 -2.50 -14.96 -14.16
C GLY A 90 -3.38 -16.01 -13.48
N SER A 91 -4.14 -15.66 -12.45
CA SER A 91 -5.05 -16.60 -11.79
C SER A 91 -6.36 -16.76 -12.58
N ASN A 92 -6.83 -18.00 -12.70
CA ASN A 92 -8.12 -18.30 -13.32
C ASN A 92 -9.26 -18.17 -12.31
N LEU A 93 -10.49 -17.90 -12.79
CA LEU A 93 -11.66 -17.77 -11.92
C LEU A 93 -11.88 -19.03 -11.05
N SER A 94 -11.72 -20.22 -11.63
CA SER A 94 -11.87 -21.49 -10.91
C SER A 94 -10.84 -21.63 -9.79
N GLU A 95 -9.57 -21.31 -10.08
CA GLU A 95 -8.48 -21.35 -9.10
C GLU A 95 -8.69 -20.35 -7.96
N ILE A 96 -9.20 -19.15 -8.27
CA ILE A 96 -9.54 -18.15 -7.25
C ILE A 96 -10.64 -18.70 -6.34
N LEU A 97 -11.70 -19.28 -6.88
CA LEU A 97 -12.82 -19.80 -6.09
C LEU A 97 -12.41 -20.99 -5.21
N GLU A 98 -11.54 -21.86 -5.72
CA GLU A 98 -11.01 -23.00 -4.97
C GLU A 98 -10.14 -22.55 -3.78
N ASN A 99 -9.33 -21.51 -3.96
CA ASN A 99 -8.40 -21.02 -2.93
C ASN A 99 -9.02 -20.03 -1.94
N VAL A 100 -10.14 -19.39 -2.27
CA VAL A 100 -10.81 -18.44 -1.36
C VAL A 100 -11.50 -19.16 -0.20
N CYS A 101 -11.91 -20.42 -0.37
CA CYS A 101 -12.38 -21.25 0.73
C CYS A 101 -11.21 -21.65 1.65
N TYR A 102 -11.02 -20.88 2.71
CA TYR A 102 -10.31 -21.40 3.88
C TYR A 102 -11.19 -22.45 4.56
N PRO A 103 -10.66 -23.63 4.97
CA PRO A 103 -11.43 -24.67 5.64
C PRO A 103 -12.06 -24.22 6.97
#